data_AF-A0A6G1U0V6-F1
#
_entry.id   AF-A0A6G1U0V6-F1
#
_cell.length_a   1.000
_cell.length_b   1.000
_cell.length_c   1.000
_cell.angle_alpha   90.00
_cell.angle_beta   90.00
_cell.angle_gamma   90.00
#
_symmetry.space_group_name_H-M   'P 1'
#
loop_
_entity.id
_entity.type
_entity.pdbx_description
1 polymer ?
#
loop_
_entity_poly.entity_id
_entity_poly.type
_entity_poly.pdbx_seq_one_letter_code
_entity_poly.pdbx_strand_id
1 'polypeptide(L)'
;MKIEKFKVLLYLKKSGMDKNGKAPIMGRITVNRTMAQFSCKLSCTPSLWNPRASRLEGKSKEAVETNKDIEQLLLSIQKAFDVLVEKRT
;
A
#
# COMPACT_ATOMS: atom_id res chain seq x y z
N MET A 1 -11.94 -8.24 21.90
CA MET A 1 -11.55 -8.99 20.68
C MET A 1 -10.03 -8.92 20.57
N LYS A 2 -9.31 -10.04 20.72
CA LYS A 2 -7.84 -10.03 20.58
C LYS A 2 -7.48 -9.88 19.10
N ILE A 3 -6.59 -8.93 18.79
CA ILE A 3 -6.01 -8.83 17.45
C ILE A 3 -4.74 -9.68 17.47
N GLU A 4 -4.76 -10.77 16.71
CA GLU A 4 -3.63 -11.71 16.62
C GLU A 4 -2.74 -11.38 15.42
N LYS A 5 -3.30 -10.73 14.40
CA LYS A 5 -2.58 -10.43 13.17
C LYS A 5 -3.08 -9.13 12.54
N PHE A 6 -2.14 -8.22 12.28
CA PHE A 6 -2.33 -7.06 11.42
C PHE A 6 -1.29 -7.10 10.30
N LYS A 7 -1.72 -6.97 9.05
CA LYS A 7 -0.81 -6.92 7.90
C LYS A 7 -1.35 -5.98 6.83
N VAL A 8 -0.48 -5.13 6.32
CA VAL A 8 -0.71 -4.32 5.11
C VAL A 8 0.15 -4.88 3.99
N LEU A 9 -0.44 -5.06 2.81
CA LEU A 9 0.24 -5.47 1.58
C LEU A 9 -0.10 -4.47 0.48
N LEU A 10 0.90 -4.01 -0.27
CA LEU A 10 0.71 -3.21 -1.48
C LEU A 10 1.04 -4.04 -2.72
N TYR A 11 0.30 -3.84 -3.80
CA TYR A 11 0.47 -4.57 -5.05
C TYR A 11 -0.04 -3.77 -6.25
N LEU A 12 0.44 -4.08 -7.45
CA LEU A 12 -0.08 -3.48 -8.68
C LEU A 12 -1.29 -4.22 -9.20
N LYS A 13 -2.34 -3.47 -9.54
CA LYS A 13 -3.46 -4.00 -10.33
C LYS A 13 -3.19 -3.76 -11.82
N LYS A 14 -2.54 -4.74 -12.45
CA LYS A 14 -2.13 -4.68 -13.87
C LYS A 14 -3.29 -4.48 -14.86
N SER A 15 -4.50 -4.96 -14.52
CA SER A 15 -5.70 -4.76 -15.35
C SER A 15 -6.24 -3.33 -15.34
N GLY A 16 -5.77 -2.46 -14.44
CA GLY A 16 -6.22 -1.07 -14.31
C GLY A 16 -5.28 -0.06 -14.96
N MET A 17 -4.46 -0.47 -15.95
CA MET A 17 -3.46 0.40 -16.55
C MET A 17 -4.09 1.62 -17.22
N ASP A 18 -3.52 2.80 -16.99
CA ASP A 18 -3.99 4.04 -17.59
C ASP A 18 -3.44 4.25 -19.01
N LYS A 19 -3.90 5.31 -19.68
CA LYS A 19 -3.45 5.71 -21.02
C LYS A 19 -1.95 6.03 -21.12
N ASN A 20 -1.28 6.24 -19.99
CA ASN A 20 0.15 6.54 -19.91
C ASN A 20 0.97 5.27 -19.58
N GLY A 21 0.34 4.10 -19.53
CA GLY A 21 1.00 2.83 -19.22
C GLY A 21 1.28 2.61 -17.73
N LYS A 22 0.71 3.43 -16.83
CA LYS A 22 0.90 3.28 -15.38
C LYS A 22 -0.14 2.34 -14.79
N ALA A 23 0.29 1.47 -13.89
CA ALA A 23 -0.62 0.59 -13.15
C ALA A 23 -0.94 1.18 -11.77
N PRO A 24 -2.20 1.13 -11.33
CA PRO A 24 -2.58 1.58 -10.00
C PRO A 24 -2.01 0.66 -8.92
N ILE A 25 -1.53 1.29 -7.85
CA ILE A 25 -1.09 0.64 -6.63
C ILE A 25 -2.32 0.46 -5.73
N MET A 26 -2.56 -0.79 -5.36
CA MET A 26 -3.64 -1.21 -4.50
C MET A 26 -3.08 -1.65 -3.15
N GLY A 27 -3.86 -1.44 -2.11
CA GLY A 27 -3.56 -1.90 -0.76
C GLY A 27 -4.52 -2.97 -0.29
N ARG A 28 -4.05 -3.82 0.60
CA ARG A 28 -4.84 -4.84 1.28
C ARG A 28 -4.49 -4.87 2.76
N ILE A 29 -5.48 -4.59 3.60
CA ILE A 29 -5.37 -4.72 5.04
C ILE A 29 -5.94 -6.07 5.43
N THR A 30 -5.22 -6.82 6.26
CA THR A 30 -5.68 -8.05 6.89
C THR A 30 -5.67 -7.85 8.40
N VAL A 31 -6.84 -8.04 9.03
CA VAL A 31 -7.00 -8.07 10.49
C VAL A 31 -7.55 -9.43 10.85
N ASN A 32 -6.76 -10.23 11.57
CA ASN A 32 -7.05 -11.63 11.89
C ASN A 32 -7.36 -12.45 10.61
N ARG A 33 -8.63 -12.80 10.40
CA ARG A 33 -9.12 -13.60 9.26
C ARG A 33 -9.89 -12.78 8.23
N THR A 34 -10.07 -11.47 8.47
CA THR A 34 -10.82 -10.58 7.59
C THR A 34 -9.88 -9.71 6.77
N MET A 35 -10.24 -9.47 5.52
CA MET A 35 -9.42 -8.73 4.56
C MET A 35 -10.25 -7.63 3.91
N ALA A 36 -9.65 -6.46 3.75
CA ALA A 36 -10.23 -5.34 3.01
C ALA A 36 -9.21 -4.84 1.98
N GLN A 37 -9.68 -4.60 0.76
CA GLN A 37 -8.88 -4.02 -0.31
C GLN A 37 -9.25 -2.54 -0.46
N PHE A 38 -8.27 -1.72 -0.81
CA PHE A 38 -8.46 -0.28 -1.01
C PHE A 38 -7.52 0.25 -2.11
N SER A 39 -7.91 1.35 -2.74
CA SER A 39 -7.03 2.06 -3.67
C SER A 39 -6.08 2.96 -2.89
N CYS A 40 -4.78 2.91 -3.21
CA CYS A 40 -3.81 3.86 -2.65
C CYS A 40 -3.90 5.24 -3.29
N LYS A 41 -4.68 5.40 -4.38
CA LYS A 41 -4.72 6.59 -5.24
C LYS A 41 -3.34 6.97 -5.81
N LEU A 42 -2.45 5.99 -5.93
CA LEU A 42 -1.14 6.09 -6.55
C LEU A 42 -1.10 5.16 -7.76
N SER A 43 -0.33 5.55 -8.77
CA SER A 43 -0.06 4.72 -9.95
C SER A 43 1.41 4.85 -10.32
N CYS A 44 2.02 3.77 -10.80
CA CYS A 44 3.41 3.81 -11.22
C CYS A 44 3.70 2.99 -12.46
N THR A 45 4.85 3.26 -13.06
CA THR A 45 5.41 2.46 -14.15
C THR A 45 5.66 1.01 -13.67
N PRO A 46 4.99 -0.01 -14.27
CA PRO A 46 5.05 -1.38 -13.77
C PRO A 46 6.46 -2.00 -13.73
N SER A 47 7.34 -1.60 -14.66
CA SER A 47 8.73 -2.08 -14.71
C SER A 47 9.60 -1.61 -13.55
N LEU A 48 9.21 -0.53 -12.86
CA LEU A 48 9.90 -0.05 -11.67
C LEU A 48 9.44 -0.76 -10.40
N TRP A 49 8.32 -1.49 -10.42
CA TRP A 49 7.74 -2.05 -9.20
C TRP A 49 8.41 -3.36 -8.78
N ASN A 50 8.93 -3.40 -7.56
CA ASN A 50 9.36 -4.63 -6.92
C ASN A 50 8.22 -5.19 -6.04
N PRO A 51 7.59 -6.31 -6.43
CA PRO A 51 6.48 -6.89 -5.68
C PRO A 51 6.87 -7.49 -4.33
N ARG A 52 8.14 -7.90 -4.15
CA ARG A 52 8.62 -8.41 -2.86
C ARG A 52 8.81 -7.27 -1.87
N ALA A 53 9.40 -6.17 -2.32
CA ALA A 53 9.61 -4.98 -1.51
C ALA A 53 8.34 -4.14 -1.34
N SER A 54 7.31 -4.35 -2.17
CA SER A 54 6.10 -3.52 -2.23
C SER A 54 6.43 -2.03 -2.46
N ARG A 55 7.46 -1.75 -3.27
CA ARG A 55 8.03 -0.43 -3.52
C ARG A 55 8.61 -0.36 -4.94
N LEU A 56 8.89 0.86 -5.40
CA LEU A 56 9.62 1.08 -6.64
C LEU A 56 11.13 0.90 -6.43
N GLU A 57 11.80 0.33 -7.43
CA GLU A 57 13.25 0.22 -7.55
C GLU A 57 13.86 1.38 -8.32
N GLY A 58 15.18 1.56 -8.13
CA GLY A 58 15.96 2.60 -8.79
C GLY A 58 15.92 3.95 -8.08
N LYS A 59 16.45 4.98 -8.76
CA LYS A 59 16.60 6.35 -8.25
C LYS A 59 15.91 7.40 -9.13
N SER A 60 14.99 6.96 -9.99
CA SER A 60 14.21 7.89 -10.81
C SER A 60 13.35 8.79 -9.92
N LYS A 61 13.00 9.98 -10.42
CA LYS A 61 12.12 10.90 -9.70
C LYS A 61 10.80 10.23 -9.28
N GLU A 62 10.19 9.46 -10.19
CA GLU A 62 8.99 8.67 -9.91
C GLU A 62 9.19 7.67 -8.77
N ALA A 63 10.31 6.94 -8.77
CA ALA A 63 10.61 5.96 -7.72
C ALA A 63 10.74 6.64 -6.35
N VAL A 64 11.47 7.75 -6.28
CA VAL A 64 11.69 8.49 -5.04
C VAL A 64 10.38 9.07 -4.50
N GLU A 65 9.62 9.78 -5.34
CA GLU A 65 8.37 10.45 -4.94
C GLU A 65 7.30 9.42 -4.55
N THR A 66 7.08 8.39 -5.39
CA THR A 66 6.07 7.37 -5.10
C THR A 66 6.41 6.58 -3.84
N ASN A 67 7.68 6.25 -3.61
CA ASN A 67 8.10 5.55 -2.39
C ASN A 67 7.91 6.41 -1.14
N LYS A 68 8.11 7.72 -1.22
CA LYS A 68 7.81 8.66 -0.14
C LYS A 68 6.31 8.66 0.19
N ASP A 69 5.45 8.70 -0.82
CA ASP A 69 3.99 8.66 -0.63
C ASP A 69 3.51 7.32 -0.05
N ILE A 70 4.08 6.20 -0.52
CA ILE A 70 3.86 4.87 0.06
C ILE A 70 4.20 4.85 1.55
N GLU A 71 5.34 5.43 1.93
CA GLU A 71 5.76 5.46 3.33
C GLU A 71 4.82 6.29 4.21
N GLN A 72 4.42 7.48 3.73
CA GLN A 72 3.42 8.30 4.43
C GLN A 72 2.07 7.59 4.57
N LEU A 73 1.65 6.86 3.54
CA LEU A 73 0.43 6.06 3.58
C LEU A 73 0.52 4.95 4.63
N LEU A 74 1.62 4.19 4.66
CA LEU A 74 1.82 3.11 5.63
C LEU A 74 1.87 3.64 7.06
N LEU A 75 2.55 4.76 7.30
CA LEU A 75 2.56 5.45 8.60
C LEU A 75 1.16 5.88 9.03
N SER A 76 0.37 6.43 8.09
CA SER A 76 -1.00 6.86 8.37
C SER A 76 -1.92 5.68 8.71
N ILE A 77 -1.79 4.57 7.99
CA ILE A 77 -2.53 3.34 8.27
C ILE A 77 -2.17 2.78 9.65
N GLN A 78 -0.87 2.76 9.99
CA GLN A 78 -0.42 2.28 11.31
C GLN A 78 -1.00 3.15 12.43
N LYS A 79 -0.90 4.48 12.32
CA LYS A 79 -1.49 5.42 13.30
C LYS A 79 -3.00 5.21 13.45
N ALA A 80 -3.72 5.06 12.34
CA ALA A 80 -5.16 4.83 12.37
C ALA A 80 -5.50 3.50 13.05
N PHE A 81 -4.69 2.45 12.81
CA PHE A 81 -4.84 1.17 13.49
C PHE A 81 -4.62 1.33 15.00
N ASP A 82 -3.52 1.98 15.43
CA ASP A 82 -3.19 2.17 16.85
C ASP A 82 -4.33 2.89 17.59
N VAL A 83 -4.85 3.99 17.03
CA VAL A 83 -6.00 4.73 17.59
C VAL A 83 -7.25 3.85 17.71
N LEU A 84 -7.51 2.98 16.74
CA LEU A 84 -8.67 2.07 16.77
C LEU A 84 -8.50 0.93 17.78
N VAL A 85 -7.27 0.51 18.05
CA VAL A 85 -6.95 -0.48 19.09
C VAL A 85 -7.10 0.14 20.48
N GLU A 86 -6.53 1.31 20.70
CA GLU A 86 -6.63 2.03 21.98
C GLU A 86 -8.08 2.31 22.35
N LYS A 87 -8.90 2.82 21.42
CA LYS A 87 -10.33 3.11 21.66
C LYS A 87 -11.19 1.87 21.94
N ARG A 88 -10.69 0.67 21.67
CA ARG A 88 -11.40 -0.60 21.88
C ARG A 88 -10.97 -1.33 23.14
N THR A 89 -9.97 -0.81 23.85
CA THR A 89 -9.46 -1.34 25.12
C THR A 89 -10.02 -0.52 26.26
#